data_AF-A0A2E7JLA5-F1
#
_entry.id   AF-A0A2E7JLA5-F1
#
_cell.length_a   1.000
_cell.length_b   1.000
_cell.length_c   1.000
_cell.angle_alpha   90.00
_cell.angle_beta   90.00
_cell.angle_gamma   90.00
#
_symmetry.space_group_name_H-M   'P 1'
#
loop_
_entity.id
_entity.type
_entity.pdbx_description
1 polymer ?
#
loop_
_entity_poly.entity_id
_entity_poly.type
_entity_poly.pdbx_seq_one_letter_code
_entity_poly.pdbx_strand_id
1 'polypeptide(L)'
;MDYLVSPAQMAASAALGAFIGYSTNFLAIRSLFRPFEPKWYTLGWQGVIPKNRARLADNVARVVGEELLYREYLVAQIERPALQENLRQVLAARLARLLDETPAVALADWLPADRIEPLVDRGLRLLAMWSRDEASAEFRAGLLDALEQRLGALVLGEVVDEASAEGLADLLDEVLVRDDTQADLAQALERQLLDFFARDAPLAEIVPDELRAALRQGLRREIPALLDRLATWLSSEDHAGELSARIFAALEALVESEDGLRGLVGEWGLRLFGARLETAVGARLPEVARDYLSSAETRASVERHLAAGVDALLDKPLGQLLGAERERMAVRIGGVATAWLTSARTRSQVRALVVDQYRRRRDQTLADLVPAALWADMRRHLAELMRLDDEQVAAWGIGGWVRARLARGDRPLRQWLALAPDDEAALVAWTQQRATELLRREVPVLIDELDIAHMVREQIMGFDLKRVEYMVRSLIADQLRYIELLGAVLGGLVGLSLPFLNRLL
;
A
#
# COMPACT_ATOMS: atom_id res chain seq x y z
N MET A 1 74.31 -23.30 86.58
CA MET A 1 73.12 -23.34 85.72
C MET A 1 72.32 -22.11 86.06
N ASP A 2 72.17 -21.14 85.14
CA ASP A 2 71.08 -20.14 85.17
C ASP A 2 71.18 -19.30 83.89
N TYR A 3 70.71 -19.87 82.78
CA TYR A 3 70.67 -19.20 81.47
C TYR A 3 69.43 -19.64 80.68
N LEU A 4 68.25 -19.53 81.28
CA LEU A 4 66.99 -19.64 80.55
C LEU A 4 66.44 -18.22 80.36
N VAL A 5 66.32 -17.79 79.09
CA VAL A 5 65.57 -16.56 78.76
C VAL A 5 64.18 -16.74 79.34
N SER A 6 63.72 -15.80 80.17
CA SER A 6 62.43 -15.96 80.83
C SER A 6 61.32 -15.87 79.78
N PRO A 7 60.24 -16.67 79.87
CA PRO A 7 59.07 -16.52 79.01
C PRO A 7 58.53 -15.08 78.99
N ALA A 8 58.68 -14.36 80.11
CA ALA A 8 58.36 -12.95 80.24
C ALA A 8 59.23 -12.05 79.33
N GLN A 9 60.53 -12.34 79.18
CA GLN A 9 61.41 -11.60 78.28
C GLN A 9 61.04 -11.82 76.80
N MET A 10 60.68 -13.05 76.41
CA MET A 10 60.24 -13.35 75.05
C MET A 10 58.89 -12.70 74.71
N ALA A 11 57.94 -12.71 75.65
CA ALA A 11 56.66 -12.04 75.48
C ALA A 11 56.84 -10.51 75.41
N ALA A 12 57.73 -9.94 76.23
CA ALA A 12 58.04 -8.51 76.19
C ALA A 12 58.69 -8.09 74.87
N SER A 13 59.65 -8.87 74.35
CA SER A 13 60.28 -8.58 73.06
C SER A 13 59.33 -8.75 71.89
N ALA A 14 58.43 -9.74 71.93
CA ALA A 14 57.36 -9.94 70.96
C ALA A 14 56.36 -8.78 70.96
N ALA A 15 55.88 -8.36 72.13
CA ALA A 15 54.93 -7.26 72.25
C ALA A 15 55.54 -5.93 71.78
N LEU A 16 56.80 -5.67 72.13
CA LEU A 16 57.54 -4.51 71.66
C LEU A 16 57.72 -4.55 70.13
N GLY A 17 58.11 -5.70 69.58
CA GLY A 17 58.23 -5.90 68.14
C GLY A 17 56.91 -5.70 67.40
N ALA A 18 55.80 -6.23 67.93
CA ALA A 18 54.46 -6.05 67.37
C ALA A 18 54.00 -4.58 67.43
N PHE A 19 54.28 -3.89 68.54
CA PHE A 19 53.98 -2.46 68.68
C PHE A 19 54.78 -1.60 67.70
N ILE A 20 56.08 -1.87 67.54
CA ILE A 20 56.93 -1.18 66.56
C ILE A 20 56.45 -1.47 65.15
N GLY A 21 56.13 -2.72 64.83
CA GLY A 21 55.60 -3.13 63.52
C GLY A 21 54.27 -2.45 63.18
N TYR A 22 53.33 -2.43 64.12
CA TYR A 22 52.04 -1.74 63.97
C TYR A 22 52.24 -0.23 63.81
N SER A 23 53.02 0.41 64.70
CA SER A 23 53.22 1.86 64.71
C SER A 23 53.94 2.34 63.46
N THR A 24 54.95 1.60 63.01
CA THR A 24 55.71 1.91 61.78
C THR A 24 54.80 1.82 60.57
N ASN A 25 53.99 0.77 60.47
CA ASN A 25 53.10 0.59 59.33
C ASN A 25 51.94 1.61 59.31
N PHE A 26 51.38 1.94 60.48
CA PHE A 26 50.40 3.02 60.64
C PHE A 26 50.97 4.36 60.17
N LEU A 27 52.22 4.68 60.55
CA LEU A 27 52.90 5.89 60.09
C LEU A 27 53.16 5.88 58.59
N ALA A 28 53.58 4.74 58.03
CA ALA A 28 53.79 4.57 56.60
C ALA A 28 52.50 4.82 55.81
N ILE A 29 51.38 4.24 56.24
CA ILE A 29 50.07 4.45 55.60
C ILE A 29 49.65 5.91 55.74
N ARG A 30 49.79 6.50 56.93
CA ARG A 30 49.49 7.92 57.16
C ARG A 30 50.33 8.83 56.25
N SER A 31 51.58 8.45 55.97
CA SER A 31 52.49 9.21 55.10
C SER A 31 52.08 9.21 53.63
N LEU A 32 51.29 8.23 53.17
CA LEU A 32 50.76 8.22 51.80
C LEU A 32 49.76 9.35 51.55
N PHE A 33 49.01 9.74 52.58
CA PHE A 33 47.93 10.74 52.50
C PHE A 33 48.36 12.13 52.99
N ARG A 34 49.23 12.20 54.00
CA ARG A 34 49.67 13.47 54.61
C ARG A 34 51.19 13.58 54.63
N PRO A 35 51.75 14.80 54.52
CA PRO A 35 51.09 16.10 54.43
C PRO A 35 50.54 16.39 53.02
N PHE A 36 49.47 17.18 52.95
CA PHE A 36 48.81 17.56 51.68
C PHE A 36 49.67 18.46 50.81
N GLU A 37 50.46 19.34 51.43
CA GLU A 37 51.39 20.25 50.78
C GLU A 37 52.74 20.14 51.50
N PRO A 38 53.86 20.31 50.77
CA PRO A 38 55.18 20.36 51.39
C PRO A 38 55.24 21.55 52.37
N LYS A 39 55.65 21.28 53.61
CA LYS A 39 55.81 22.30 54.65
C LYS A 39 57.29 22.37 55.05
N TRP A 40 57.68 23.48 55.68
CA TRP A 40 59.07 23.71 56.08
C TRP A 40 59.65 22.58 56.98
N TYR A 41 58.82 21.95 57.80
CA TYR A 41 59.21 20.86 58.70
C TYR A 41 59.18 19.47 58.05
N THR A 42 58.70 19.34 56.80
CA THR A 42 58.53 18.05 56.15
C THR A 42 59.72 17.69 55.25
N LEU A 43 60.82 18.45 55.31
CA LEU A 43 62.00 18.28 54.46
C LEU A 43 61.64 18.15 52.97
N GLY A 44 60.60 18.86 52.54
CA GLY A 44 60.09 18.80 51.17
C GLY A 44 59.31 17.54 50.79
N TRP A 45 59.09 16.58 51.71
CA TRP A 45 58.22 15.44 51.43
C TRP A 45 56.76 15.91 51.31
N GLN A 46 55.97 15.13 50.56
CA GLN A 46 54.52 15.28 50.41
C GLN A 46 53.92 13.87 50.32
N GLY A 47 52.68 13.69 50.78
CA GLY A 47 51.99 12.41 50.61
C GLY A 47 51.92 11.97 49.14
N VAL A 48 52.10 10.68 48.90
CA VAL A 48 52.15 10.10 47.55
C VAL A 48 50.84 10.31 46.78
N ILE A 49 49.69 10.21 47.46
CA ILE A 49 48.36 10.41 46.85
C ILE A 49 48.12 11.86 46.42
N PRO A 50 48.25 12.88 47.30
CA PRO A 50 48.08 14.28 46.88
C PRO A 50 49.12 14.70 45.83
N LYS A 51 50.35 14.19 45.90
CA LYS A 51 51.40 14.45 44.90
C LYS A 51 51.06 13.92 43.51
N ASN A 52 50.40 12.77 43.41
CA ASN A 52 50.02 12.13 42.15
C ASN A 52 48.56 12.36 41.74
N ARG A 53 47.89 13.37 42.31
CA ARG A 53 46.46 13.65 42.02
C ARG A 53 46.14 13.76 40.53
N ALA A 54 47.03 14.37 39.75
CA ALA A 54 46.83 14.55 38.31
C ALA A 54 46.86 13.20 37.57
N ARG A 55 47.79 12.31 37.94
CA ARG A 55 47.87 10.97 37.37
C ARG A 55 46.67 10.10 37.77
N LEU A 56 46.18 10.26 39.00
CA LEU A 56 44.94 9.61 39.45
C LEU A 56 43.73 10.12 38.65
N ALA A 57 43.62 11.43 38.48
CA ALA A 57 42.58 12.06 37.66
C ALA A 57 42.62 11.53 36.23
N ASP A 58 43.81 11.39 35.63
CA ASP A 58 43.99 10.87 34.27
C ASP A 58 43.56 9.41 34.14
N ASN A 59 43.97 8.57 35.08
CA ASN A 59 43.61 7.17 35.06
C ASN A 59 42.10 6.97 35.25
N VAL A 60 41.47 7.72 36.15
CA VAL A 60 40.02 7.65 36.38
C VAL A 60 39.26 8.23 35.18
N ALA A 61 39.69 9.37 34.65
CA ALA A 61 39.12 10.00 33.47
C ALA A 61 39.14 9.07 32.26
N ARG A 62 40.28 8.42 32.02
CA ARG A 62 40.45 7.47 30.93
C ARG A 62 39.49 6.28 31.07
N VAL A 63 39.42 5.66 32.25
CA VAL A 63 38.51 4.52 32.49
C VAL A 63 37.04 4.93 32.32
N VAL A 64 36.64 6.11 32.83
CA VAL A 64 35.25 6.57 32.72
C VAL A 64 34.90 6.95 31.27
N GLY A 65 35.80 7.65 30.57
CA GLY A 65 35.58 8.11 29.20
C GLY A 65 35.65 6.98 28.16
N GLU A 66 36.62 6.07 28.29
CA GLU A 66 36.85 5.01 27.29
C GLU A 66 36.04 3.74 27.59
N GLU A 67 35.84 3.37 28.87
CA GLU A 67 35.29 2.04 29.22
C GLU A 67 33.85 2.08 29.74
N LEU A 68 33.32 3.22 30.22
CA LEU A 68 31.97 3.29 30.81
C LEU A 68 30.95 4.04 29.95
N LEU A 69 31.38 4.96 29.08
CA LEU A 69 30.50 5.83 28.30
C LEU A 69 30.72 5.70 26.79
N TYR A 70 31.03 4.50 26.33
CA TYR A 70 31.21 4.20 24.92
C TYR A 70 29.87 3.90 24.21
N ARG A 71 29.84 4.13 22.90
CA ARG A 71 28.68 4.06 22.01
C ARG A 71 27.81 2.82 22.22
N GLU A 72 28.41 1.63 22.18
CA GLU A 72 27.66 0.37 22.23
C GLU A 72 27.00 0.15 23.60
N TYR A 73 27.67 0.56 24.69
CA TYR A 73 27.08 0.49 26.02
C TYR A 73 25.86 1.42 26.15
N LEU A 74 25.96 2.66 25.66
CA LEU A 74 24.88 3.64 25.72
C LEU A 74 23.67 3.22 24.89
N VAL A 75 23.90 2.73 23.67
CA VAL A 75 22.83 2.14 22.85
C VAL A 75 22.18 1.01 23.62
N ALA A 76 22.94 0.06 24.18
CA ALA A 76 22.40 -1.04 24.97
C ALA A 76 21.62 -0.58 26.21
N GLN A 77 21.99 0.55 26.84
CA GLN A 77 21.19 1.17 27.91
C GLN A 77 19.86 1.69 27.41
N ILE A 78 19.84 2.32 26.23
CA ILE A 78 18.62 2.86 25.60
C ILE A 78 17.61 1.74 25.30
N GLU A 79 18.09 0.55 24.93
CA GLU A 79 17.23 -0.61 24.62
C GLU A 79 16.68 -1.34 25.85
N ARG A 80 17.13 -1.00 27.05
CA ARG A 80 16.72 -1.73 28.26
C ARG A 80 15.20 -1.67 28.43
N PRO A 81 14.52 -2.81 28.69
CA PRO A 81 13.07 -2.85 28.85
C PRO A 81 12.55 -1.86 29.91
N ALA A 82 13.28 -1.69 31.01
CA ALA A 82 12.93 -0.75 32.06
C ALA A 82 12.96 0.72 31.60
N LEU A 83 13.94 1.11 30.77
CA LEU A 83 14.00 2.47 30.24
C LEU A 83 12.93 2.69 29.18
N GLN A 84 12.71 1.70 28.30
CA GLN A 84 11.66 1.74 27.28
C GLN A 84 10.27 1.90 27.90
N GLU A 85 9.99 1.17 28.97
CA GLU A 85 8.72 1.30 29.70
C GLU A 85 8.59 2.66 30.39
N ASN A 86 9.65 3.18 31.02
CA ASN A 86 9.65 4.52 31.58
C ASN A 86 9.42 5.60 30.51
N LEU A 87 10.08 5.46 29.35
CA LEU A 87 9.92 6.37 28.22
C LEU A 87 8.46 6.34 27.73
N ARG A 88 7.87 5.15 27.58
CA ARG A 88 6.47 4.97 27.21
C ARG A 88 5.54 5.66 28.21
N GLN A 89 5.76 5.49 29.51
CA GLN A 89 4.93 6.12 30.55
C GLN A 89 5.04 7.65 30.54
N VAL A 90 6.26 8.19 30.40
CA VAL A 90 6.48 9.64 30.32
C VAL A 90 5.83 10.22 29.07
N LEU A 91 5.98 9.57 27.93
CA LEU A 91 5.37 9.99 26.67
C LEU A 91 3.84 9.89 26.72
N ALA A 92 3.29 8.80 27.26
CA ALA A 92 1.86 8.63 27.44
C ALA A 92 1.25 9.71 28.34
N ALA A 93 1.88 9.97 29.51
CA ALA A 93 1.42 11.01 30.42
C ALA A 93 1.52 12.41 29.81
N ARG A 94 2.59 12.69 29.07
CA ARG A 94 2.76 13.97 28.37
C ARG A 94 1.74 14.14 27.26
N LEU A 95 1.52 13.11 26.45
CA LEU A 95 0.58 13.14 25.34
C LEU A 95 -0.86 13.27 25.85
N ALA A 96 -1.26 12.49 26.85
CA ALA A 96 -2.59 12.57 27.44
C ALA A 96 -2.88 13.99 27.96
N ARG A 97 -1.91 14.60 28.66
CA ARG A 97 -2.04 15.99 29.12
C ARG A 97 -2.20 16.98 27.98
N LEU A 98 -1.41 16.85 26.90
CA LEU A 98 -1.53 17.71 25.72
C LEU A 98 -2.87 17.53 25.00
N LEU A 99 -3.38 16.30 24.92
CA LEU A 99 -4.65 15.98 24.26
C LEU A 99 -5.85 16.48 25.06
N ASP A 100 -5.75 16.57 26.38
CA ASP A 100 -6.81 17.09 27.26
C ASP A 100 -6.83 18.63 27.30
N GLU A 101 -5.78 19.28 26.82
CA GLU A 101 -5.72 20.73 26.68
C GLU A 101 -6.38 21.20 25.36
N THR A 102 -6.89 22.44 25.35
CA THR A 102 -7.41 23.04 24.11
C THR A 102 -6.24 23.34 23.17
N PRO A 103 -6.44 23.30 21.84
CA PRO A 103 -5.39 23.58 20.86
C PRO A 103 -4.67 24.92 21.11
N ALA A 104 -5.40 25.93 21.62
CA ALA A 104 -4.83 27.22 21.98
C ALA A 104 -3.91 27.16 23.21
N VAL A 105 -4.25 26.36 24.23
CA VAL A 105 -3.45 26.23 25.48
C VAL A 105 -2.27 25.29 25.29
N ALA A 106 -2.50 24.13 24.66
CA ALA A 106 -1.45 23.14 24.36
C ALA A 106 -0.32 23.72 23.50
N LEU A 107 -0.66 24.66 22.60
CA LEU A 107 0.31 25.37 21.77
C LEU A 107 0.84 26.65 22.43
N ALA A 108 0.13 27.29 23.36
CA ALA A 108 0.59 28.51 24.02
C ALA A 108 1.84 28.31 24.88
N ASP A 109 1.98 27.15 25.54
CA ASP A 109 3.15 26.82 26.36
C ASP A 109 4.42 26.56 25.51
N TRP A 110 4.26 26.23 24.22
CA TRP A 110 5.36 25.87 23.31
C TRP A 110 5.60 26.91 22.20
N LEU A 111 4.60 27.73 21.88
CA LEU A 111 4.61 28.70 20.78
C LEU A 111 3.83 29.97 21.14
N PRO A 112 4.49 31.11 21.37
CA PRO A 112 3.79 32.39 21.42
C PRO A 112 3.19 32.73 20.04
N ALA A 113 2.06 33.43 20.03
CA ALA A 113 1.19 33.59 18.86
C ALA A 113 1.86 34.27 17.64
N ASP A 114 2.91 35.04 17.89
CA ASP A 114 3.78 35.73 16.92
C ASP A 114 4.72 34.78 16.17
N ARG A 115 4.95 33.57 16.69
CA ARG A 115 5.91 32.59 16.13
C ARG A 115 5.23 31.43 15.40
N ILE A 116 3.91 31.35 15.40
CA ILE A 116 3.13 30.25 14.80
C ILE A 116 3.37 30.14 13.29
N GLU A 117 3.28 31.23 12.53
CA GLU A 117 3.52 31.21 11.07
C GLU A 117 4.92 30.72 10.69
N PRO A 118 6.02 31.29 11.21
CA PRO A 118 7.35 30.83 10.84
C PRO A 118 7.67 29.40 11.32
N LEU A 119 7.05 28.92 12.41
CA LEU A 119 7.20 27.53 12.88
C LEU A 119 6.38 26.54 12.07
N VAL A 120 5.13 26.86 11.71
CA VAL A 120 4.30 26.03 10.82
C VAL A 120 4.95 25.95 9.45
N ASP A 121 5.43 27.07 8.92
CA ASP A 121 6.11 27.12 7.63
C ASP A 121 7.45 26.36 7.65
N ARG A 122 8.20 26.44 8.76
CA ARG A 122 9.41 25.61 8.97
C ARG A 122 9.06 24.13 9.14
N GLY A 123 8.02 23.79 9.87
CA GLY A 123 7.56 22.41 10.08
C GLY A 123 7.05 21.77 8.79
N LEU A 124 6.30 22.51 7.99
CA LEU A 124 5.82 22.05 6.69
C LEU A 124 6.96 21.89 5.68
N ARG A 125 7.97 22.77 5.68
CA ARG A 125 9.20 22.57 4.89
C ARG A 125 9.98 21.34 5.34
N LEU A 126 10.11 21.12 6.64
CA LEU A 126 10.75 19.90 7.17
C LEU A 126 9.96 18.63 6.80
N LEU A 127 8.62 18.70 6.82
CA LEU A 127 7.75 17.62 6.35
C LEU A 127 7.86 17.41 4.85
N ALA A 128 7.99 18.47 4.04
CA ALA A 128 8.20 18.37 2.60
C ALA A 128 9.56 17.74 2.27
N MET A 129 10.62 18.19 2.94
CA MET A 129 11.94 17.56 2.88
C MET A 129 11.87 16.09 3.29
N TRP A 130 11.23 15.79 4.42
CA TRP A 130 11.09 14.42 4.90
C TRP A 130 10.23 13.56 3.96
N SER A 131 9.22 14.12 3.31
CA SER A 131 8.39 13.40 2.34
C SER A 131 9.13 12.95 1.08
N ARG A 132 10.28 13.57 0.81
CA ARG A 132 11.15 13.23 -0.32
C ARG A 132 12.26 12.24 0.06
N ASP A 133 12.46 12.00 1.35
CA ASP A 133 13.49 11.09 1.87
C ASP A 133 13.18 9.62 1.53
N GLU A 134 14.21 8.83 1.26
CA GLU A 134 14.10 7.40 0.94
C GLU A 134 13.77 6.61 2.21
N ALA A 135 14.30 7.04 3.36
CA ALA A 135 14.02 6.44 4.66
C ALA A 135 12.56 6.63 5.13
N SER A 136 11.81 7.59 4.56
CA SER A 136 10.40 7.82 4.86
C SER A 136 9.45 7.12 3.90
N ALA A 137 9.96 6.44 2.87
CA ALA A 137 9.16 5.71 1.90
C ALA A 137 8.40 4.54 2.56
N GLU A 138 9.05 3.79 3.44
CA GLU A 138 8.40 2.72 4.22
C GLU A 138 7.30 3.26 5.12
N PHE A 139 7.52 4.40 5.77
CA PHE A 139 6.51 5.03 6.61
C PHE A 139 5.30 5.49 5.79
N ARG A 140 5.52 6.13 4.64
CA ARG A 140 4.42 6.55 3.74
C ARG A 140 3.63 5.37 3.22
N ALA A 141 4.32 4.28 2.86
CA ALA A 141 3.66 3.04 2.44
C ALA A 141 2.81 2.47 3.58
N GLY A 142 3.36 2.39 4.81
CA GLY A 142 2.62 1.92 5.98
C GLY A 142 1.44 2.83 6.37
N LEU A 143 1.54 4.14 6.16
CA LEU A 143 0.45 5.08 6.42
C LEU A 143 -0.66 4.97 5.38
N LEU A 144 -0.31 4.74 4.11
CA LEU A 144 -1.27 4.41 3.06
C LEU A 144 -1.95 3.07 3.33
N ASP A 145 -1.21 2.05 3.76
CA ASP A 145 -1.77 0.75 4.13
C ASP A 145 -2.74 0.88 5.31
N ALA A 146 -2.37 1.66 6.33
CA ALA A 146 -3.23 1.92 7.48
C ALA A 146 -4.49 2.70 7.09
N LEU A 147 -4.37 3.72 6.23
CA LEU A 147 -5.49 4.48 5.68
C LEU A 147 -6.41 3.59 4.84
N GLU A 148 -5.85 2.76 3.96
CA GLU A 148 -6.58 1.84 3.10
C GLU A 148 -7.35 0.80 3.94
N GLN A 149 -6.73 0.26 4.98
CA GLN A 149 -7.43 -0.63 5.93
C GLN A 149 -8.55 0.09 6.68
N ARG A 150 -8.31 1.31 7.17
CA ARG A 150 -9.31 2.08 7.92
C ARG A 150 -10.49 2.50 7.05
N LEU A 151 -10.21 3.01 5.85
CA LEU A 151 -11.23 3.39 4.87
C LEU A 151 -11.98 2.16 4.38
N GLY A 152 -11.26 1.07 4.10
CA GLY A 152 -11.85 -0.20 3.69
C GLY A 152 -12.79 -0.78 4.73
N ALA A 153 -12.50 -0.62 6.02
CA ALA A 153 -13.34 -1.08 7.12
C ALA A 153 -14.62 -0.25 7.36
N LEU A 154 -14.74 0.94 6.74
CA LEU A 154 -15.94 1.75 6.86
C LEU A 154 -17.12 1.06 6.18
N VAL A 155 -18.28 1.09 6.83
CA VAL A 155 -19.54 0.57 6.30
C VAL A 155 -20.18 1.65 5.43
N LEU A 156 -20.64 1.30 4.22
CA LEU A 156 -21.19 2.27 3.26
C LEU A 156 -22.30 3.15 3.87
N GLY A 157 -23.19 2.55 4.67
CA GLY A 157 -24.29 3.26 5.33
C GLY A 157 -23.88 4.23 6.44
N GLU A 158 -22.65 4.14 6.97
CA GLU A 158 -22.09 5.10 7.92
C GLU A 158 -21.44 6.31 7.22
N VAL A 159 -21.04 6.13 5.95
CA VAL A 159 -20.35 7.15 5.15
C VAL A 159 -21.32 7.95 4.28
N VAL A 160 -22.29 7.25 3.68
CA VAL A 160 -23.31 7.84 2.81
C VAL A 160 -24.65 7.44 3.40
N ASP A 161 -25.42 8.42 3.87
CA ASP A 161 -26.80 8.19 4.33
C ASP A 161 -27.77 8.04 3.15
N GLU A 162 -28.95 7.52 3.43
CA GLU A 162 -29.96 7.24 2.39
C GLU A 162 -30.39 8.52 1.66
N ALA A 163 -30.42 9.66 2.36
CA ALA A 163 -30.73 10.96 1.78
C ALA A 163 -29.66 11.41 0.75
N SER A 164 -28.38 11.20 1.05
CA SER A 164 -27.28 11.48 0.11
C SER A 164 -27.31 10.55 -1.10
N ALA A 165 -27.66 9.27 -0.91
CA ALA A 165 -27.81 8.32 -2.01
C ALA A 165 -28.98 8.67 -2.94
N GLU A 166 -30.11 9.12 -2.38
CA GLU A 166 -31.22 9.66 -3.17
C GLU A 166 -30.81 10.94 -3.92
N GLY A 167 -30.09 11.86 -3.26
CA GLY A 167 -29.56 13.06 -3.91
C GLY A 167 -28.59 12.77 -5.07
N LEU A 168 -27.79 11.70 -4.95
CA LEU A 168 -26.90 11.25 -6.03
C LEU A 168 -27.69 10.67 -7.22
N ALA A 169 -28.78 9.95 -6.94
CA ALA A 169 -29.68 9.45 -7.95
C ALA A 169 -30.46 10.59 -8.65
N ASP A 170 -30.80 11.66 -7.92
CA ASP A 170 -31.42 12.86 -8.47
C ASP A 170 -30.43 13.68 -9.32
N LEU A 171 -29.17 13.81 -8.91
CA LEU A 171 -28.11 14.40 -9.74
C LEU A 171 -27.88 13.63 -11.04
N LEU A 172 -27.91 12.30 -10.99
CA LEU A 172 -27.87 11.46 -12.20
C LEU A 172 -29.06 11.73 -13.11
N ASP A 173 -30.25 11.93 -12.55
CA ASP A 173 -31.44 12.28 -13.31
C ASP A 173 -31.31 13.66 -13.97
N GLU A 174 -30.78 14.66 -13.24
CA GLU A 174 -30.50 16.00 -13.78
C GLU A 174 -29.47 15.95 -14.91
N VAL A 175 -28.38 15.19 -14.74
CA VAL A 175 -27.33 15.04 -15.75
C VAL A 175 -27.85 14.33 -17.01
N LEU A 176 -28.67 13.29 -16.87
CA LEU A 176 -29.27 12.57 -18.01
C LEU A 176 -30.29 13.40 -18.80
N VAL A 177 -30.80 14.50 -18.22
CA VAL A 177 -31.76 15.40 -18.88
C VAL A 177 -31.05 16.50 -19.69
N ARG A 178 -29.76 16.76 -19.46
CA ARG A 178 -29.04 17.83 -20.17
C ARG A 178 -28.87 17.48 -21.65
N ASP A 179 -29.22 18.43 -22.52
CA ASP A 179 -29.14 18.25 -23.98
C ASP A 179 -27.74 17.83 -24.44
N ASP A 180 -26.69 18.43 -23.86
CA ASP A 180 -25.29 18.10 -24.16
C ASP A 180 -24.97 16.63 -23.81
N THR A 181 -25.42 16.16 -22.65
CA THR A 181 -25.17 14.79 -22.18
C THR A 181 -25.93 13.76 -23.01
N GLN A 182 -27.13 14.09 -23.49
CA GLN A 182 -27.88 13.22 -24.39
C GLN A 182 -27.22 13.13 -25.76
N ALA A 183 -26.68 14.23 -26.28
CA ALA A 183 -25.92 14.26 -27.53
C ALA A 183 -24.63 13.42 -27.41
N ASP A 184 -23.89 13.59 -26.31
CA ASP A 184 -22.67 12.81 -26.04
C ASP A 184 -22.97 11.31 -25.90
N LEU A 185 -24.05 10.95 -25.20
CA LEU A 185 -24.47 9.55 -25.05
C LEU A 185 -24.88 8.93 -26.39
N ALA A 186 -25.61 9.68 -27.23
CA ALA A 186 -25.98 9.24 -28.57
C ALA A 186 -24.73 9.00 -29.44
N GLN A 187 -23.76 9.91 -29.38
CA GLN A 187 -22.52 9.79 -30.16
C GLN A 187 -21.63 8.64 -29.65
N ALA A 188 -21.60 8.41 -28.34
CA ALA A 188 -20.88 7.27 -27.75
C ALA A 188 -21.52 5.93 -28.12
N LEU A 189 -22.85 5.82 -28.06
CA LEU A 189 -23.59 4.63 -28.49
C LEU A 189 -23.45 4.38 -29.99
N GLU A 190 -23.50 5.45 -30.80
CA GLU A 190 -23.27 5.36 -32.24
C GLU A 190 -21.86 4.83 -32.54
N ARG A 191 -20.82 5.37 -31.88
CA ARG A 191 -19.45 4.85 -32.02
C ARG A 191 -19.34 3.39 -31.60
N GLN A 192 -19.92 2.99 -30.46
CA GLN A 192 -19.90 1.60 -30.04
C GLN A 192 -20.63 0.68 -31.02
N LEU A 193 -21.76 1.12 -31.59
CA LEU A 193 -22.49 0.37 -32.62
C LEU A 193 -21.69 0.27 -33.91
N LEU A 194 -21.03 1.36 -34.33
CA LEU A 194 -20.14 1.35 -35.49
C LEU A 194 -18.97 0.39 -35.25
N ASP A 195 -18.30 0.44 -34.10
CA ASP A 195 -17.23 -0.49 -33.74
C ASP A 195 -17.74 -1.93 -33.69
N PHE A 196 -18.93 -2.16 -33.15
CA PHE A 196 -19.57 -3.47 -33.14
C PHE A 196 -19.85 -3.98 -34.56
N PHE A 197 -20.39 -3.13 -35.45
CA PHE A 197 -20.56 -3.46 -36.87
C PHE A 197 -19.23 -3.60 -37.63
N ALA A 198 -18.11 -3.11 -37.07
CA ALA A 198 -16.77 -3.26 -37.62
C ALA A 198 -16.16 -4.63 -37.27
N ARG A 199 -16.62 -5.23 -36.16
CA ARG A 199 -16.20 -6.59 -35.79
C ARG A 199 -16.71 -7.50 -36.90
N ASP A 200 -15.81 -8.20 -37.55
CA ASP A 200 -16.08 -9.17 -38.61
C ASP A 200 -16.74 -10.46 -38.03
N ALA A 201 -17.63 -10.30 -37.04
CA ALA A 201 -18.34 -11.39 -36.41
C ALA A 201 -19.50 -11.82 -37.33
N PRO A 202 -19.61 -13.12 -37.66
CA PRO A 202 -20.71 -13.63 -38.46
C PRO A 202 -22.04 -13.38 -37.72
N LEU A 203 -23.10 -13.05 -38.48
CA LEU A 203 -24.43 -12.78 -37.92
C LEU A 203 -24.95 -13.95 -37.06
N ALA A 204 -24.50 -15.17 -37.35
CA ALA A 204 -24.73 -16.35 -36.54
C ALA A 204 -24.30 -16.15 -35.07
N GLU A 205 -23.17 -15.54 -34.75
CA GLU A 205 -22.75 -15.37 -33.35
C GLU A 205 -23.63 -14.39 -32.55
N ILE A 206 -24.39 -13.55 -33.26
CA ILE A 206 -25.21 -12.49 -32.67
C ILE A 206 -26.67 -12.94 -32.52
N VAL A 207 -27.18 -13.76 -33.44
CA VAL A 207 -28.58 -14.23 -33.44
C VAL A 207 -28.74 -15.49 -32.57
N PRO A 208 -29.63 -15.47 -31.56
CA PRO A 208 -29.89 -16.63 -30.71
C PRO A 208 -30.33 -17.88 -31.48
N ASP A 209 -29.97 -19.06 -30.97
CA ASP A 209 -30.28 -20.36 -31.58
C ASP A 209 -31.77 -20.59 -31.83
N GLU A 210 -32.61 -20.09 -30.93
CA GLU A 210 -34.07 -20.22 -31.00
C GLU A 210 -34.63 -19.48 -32.21
N LEU A 211 -34.09 -18.30 -32.51
CA LEU A 211 -34.48 -17.49 -33.68
C LEU A 211 -34.02 -18.16 -34.98
N ARG A 212 -32.82 -18.73 -35.01
CA ARG A 212 -32.32 -19.51 -36.15
C ARG A 212 -33.20 -20.72 -36.43
N ALA A 213 -33.57 -21.46 -35.39
CA ALA A 213 -34.43 -22.62 -35.48
C ALA A 213 -35.84 -22.24 -35.98
N ALA A 214 -36.40 -21.15 -35.46
CA ALA A 214 -37.70 -20.62 -35.89
C ALA A 214 -37.71 -20.22 -37.36
N LEU A 215 -36.64 -19.60 -37.86
CA LEU A 215 -36.52 -19.16 -39.25
C LEU A 215 -36.44 -20.35 -40.21
N ARG A 216 -35.64 -21.38 -39.87
CA ARG A 216 -35.57 -22.65 -40.61
C ARG A 216 -36.92 -23.39 -40.62
N GLN A 217 -37.61 -23.42 -39.48
CA GLN A 217 -38.92 -24.06 -39.37
C GLN A 217 -39.99 -23.30 -40.17
N GLY A 218 -39.93 -21.97 -40.19
CA GLY A 218 -40.81 -21.13 -41.01
C GLY A 218 -40.61 -21.39 -42.50
N LEU A 219 -39.36 -21.42 -42.98
CA LEU A 219 -39.03 -21.77 -44.36
C LEU A 219 -39.56 -23.14 -44.76
N ARG A 220 -39.32 -24.17 -43.94
CA ARG A 220 -39.84 -25.53 -44.16
C ARG A 220 -41.35 -25.57 -44.31
N ARG A 221 -42.06 -24.72 -43.56
CA ARG A 221 -43.52 -24.66 -43.56
C ARG A 221 -44.08 -23.97 -44.81
N GLU A 222 -43.39 -22.97 -45.35
CA GLU A 222 -43.87 -22.16 -46.48
C GLU A 222 -43.43 -22.71 -47.86
N ILE A 223 -42.30 -23.43 -47.94
CA ILE A 223 -41.78 -23.99 -49.21
C ILE A 223 -42.82 -24.82 -49.99
N PRO A 224 -43.59 -25.74 -49.39
CA PRO A 224 -44.58 -26.52 -50.13
C PRO A 224 -45.63 -25.62 -50.82
N ALA A 225 -46.14 -24.62 -50.11
CA ALA A 225 -47.15 -23.71 -50.64
C ALA A 225 -46.61 -22.79 -51.76
N LEU A 226 -45.32 -22.45 -51.72
CA LEU A 226 -44.65 -21.68 -52.77
C LEU A 226 -44.40 -22.54 -54.02
N LEU A 227 -43.93 -23.78 -53.85
CA LEU A 227 -43.70 -24.69 -54.96
C LEU A 227 -45.01 -25.10 -55.65
N ASP A 228 -46.09 -25.31 -54.89
CA ASP A 228 -47.41 -25.59 -55.46
C ASP A 228 -47.97 -24.38 -56.23
N ARG A 229 -47.76 -23.14 -55.72
CA ARG A 229 -48.10 -21.91 -56.45
C ARG A 229 -47.29 -21.74 -57.74
N LEU A 230 -45.98 -22.01 -57.69
CA LEU A 230 -45.11 -21.98 -58.87
C LEU A 230 -45.49 -23.05 -59.89
N ALA A 231 -45.78 -24.27 -59.44
CA ALA A 231 -46.26 -25.36 -60.29
C ALA A 231 -47.59 -24.98 -60.97
N THR A 232 -48.50 -24.36 -60.22
CA THR A 232 -49.78 -23.87 -60.75
C THR A 232 -49.57 -22.76 -61.79
N TRP A 233 -48.68 -21.81 -61.51
CA TRP A 233 -48.35 -20.72 -62.43
C TRP A 233 -47.70 -21.21 -63.72
N LEU A 234 -46.70 -22.10 -63.61
CA LEU A 234 -46.03 -22.73 -64.76
C LEU A 234 -46.96 -23.63 -65.59
N SER A 235 -48.06 -24.09 -65.01
CA SER A 235 -49.06 -24.91 -65.70
C SER A 235 -50.22 -24.12 -66.30
N SER A 236 -50.19 -22.79 -66.22
CA SER A 236 -51.19 -21.95 -66.90
C SER A 236 -50.93 -21.92 -68.42
N GLU A 237 -52.00 -21.92 -69.23
CA GLU A 237 -51.91 -22.05 -70.70
C GLU A 237 -51.01 -20.98 -71.33
N ASP A 238 -51.06 -19.73 -70.83
CA ASP A 238 -50.25 -18.62 -71.34
C ASP A 238 -48.73 -18.81 -71.09
N HIS A 239 -48.34 -19.28 -69.90
CA HIS A 239 -46.92 -19.36 -69.50
C HIS A 239 -46.26 -20.68 -69.93
N ALA A 240 -47.02 -21.77 -69.99
CA ALA A 240 -46.52 -23.06 -70.46
C ALA A 240 -46.12 -23.01 -71.95
N GLY A 241 -46.91 -22.31 -72.77
CA GLY A 241 -46.61 -22.08 -74.19
C GLY A 241 -45.31 -21.29 -74.39
N GLU A 242 -45.14 -20.19 -73.64
CA GLU A 242 -43.93 -19.36 -73.72
C GLU A 242 -42.67 -20.12 -73.25
N LEU A 243 -42.78 -20.90 -72.16
CA LEU A 243 -41.66 -21.69 -71.65
C LEU A 243 -41.28 -22.81 -72.63
N SER A 244 -42.27 -23.50 -73.22
CA SER A 244 -42.02 -24.51 -74.25
C SER A 244 -41.28 -23.91 -75.43
N ALA A 245 -41.75 -22.76 -75.95
CA ALA A 245 -41.09 -22.05 -77.05
C ALA A 245 -39.64 -21.67 -76.73
N ARG A 246 -39.37 -21.19 -75.51
CA ARG A 246 -38.00 -20.86 -75.05
C ARG A 246 -37.10 -22.08 -74.90
N ILE A 247 -37.64 -23.20 -74.41
CA ILE A 247 -36.90 -24.47 -74.30
C ILE A 247 -36.53 -24.98 -75.70
N PHE A 248 -37.45 -24.91 -76.66
CA PHE A 248 -37.15 -25.29 -78.04
C PHE A 248 -36.12 -24.37 -78.69
N ALA A 249 -36.26 -23.05 -78.53
CA ALA A 249 -35.28 -22.10 -79.04
C ALA A 249 -33.87 -22.33 -78.43
N ALA A 250 -33.79 -22.70 -77.15
CA ALA A 250 -32.53 -23.04 -76.50
C ALA A 250 -31.94 -24.37 -77.01
N LEU A 251 -32.77 -25.38 -77.24
CA LEU A 251 -32.35 -26.67 -77.81
C LEU A 251 -31.87 -26.51 -79.25
N GLU A 252 -32.56 -25.71 -80.07
CA GLU A 252 -32.12 -25.36 -81.43
C GLU A 252 -30.76 -24.66 -81.40
N ALA A 253 -30.58 -23.65 -80.55
CA ALA A 253 -29.30 -22.95 -80.39
C ALA A 253 -28.17 -23.88 -79.92
N LEU A 254 -28.45 -24.88 -79.06
CA LEU A 254 -27.46 -25.84 -78.59
C LEU A 254 -27.03 -26.81 -79.71
N VAL A 255 -27.96 -27.20 -80.58
CA VAL A 255 -27.72 -28.07 -81.73
C VAL A 255 -26.97 -27.35 -82.86
N GLU A 256 -27.16 -26.04 -82.97
CA GLU A 256 -26.41 -25.20 -83.91
C GLU A 256 -24.98 -24.88 -83.44
N SER A 257 -24.65 -25.08 -82.15
CA SER A 257 -23.30 -24.84 -81.62
C SER A 257 -22.29 -25.93 -82.04
N GLU A 258 -21.10 -25.52 -82.49
CA GLU A 258 -20.17 -26.36 -83.28
C GLU A 258 -19.62 -27.64 -82.62
N ASP A 259 -19.73 -27.79 -81.28
CA ASP A 259 -19.22 -28.95 -80.52
C ASP A 259 -20.31 -29.87 -79.94
N GLY A 260 -21.59 -29.60 -80.21
CA GLY A 260 -22.73 -30.32 -79.62
C GLY A 260 -23.43 -31.30 -80.57
N LEU A 261 -23.28 -32.61 -80.34
CA LEU A 261 -24.17 -33.69 -80.83
C LEU A 261 -24.34 -33.89 -82.35
N ARG A 262 -23.38 -33.46 -83.18
CA ARG A 262 -23.37 -33.77 -84.64
C ARG A 262 -23.35 -35.27 -85.02
N GLY A 263 -23.19 -36.20 -84.07
CA GLY A 263 -23.10 -37.64 -84.34
C GLY A 263 -24.29 -38.51 -83.92
N LEU A 264 -25.17 -38.05 -83.02
CA LEU A 264 -26.20 -38.92 -82.42
C LEU A 264 -27.62 -38.63 -82.90
N VAL A 265 -27.88 -37.41 -83.37
CA VAL A 265 -29.17 -37.04 -83.95
C VAL A 265 -28.83 -36.37 -85.28
N GLY A 266 -28.74 -37.17 -86.34
CA GLY A 266 -28.48 -36.65 -87.68
C GLY A 266 -29.51 -35.57 -88.07
N GLU A 267 -29.15 -34.74 -89.04
CA GLU A 267 -29.87 -33.58 -89.61
C GLU A 267 -31.39 -33.78 -89.89
N TRP A 268 -31.85 -35.03 -89.85
CA TRP A 268 -33.23 -35.48 -90.00
C TRP A 268 -34.04 -35.53 -88.69
N GLY A 269 -33.41 -35.69 -87.53
CA GLY A 269 -34.09 -36.00 -86.27
C GLY A 269 -34.95 -34.87 -85.70
N LEU A 270 -34.42 -33.65 -85.62
CA LEU A 270 -35.20 -32.50 -85.15
C LEU A 270 -36.14 -31.93 -86.24
N ARG A 271 -35.79 -32.05 -87.53
CA ARG A 271 -36.66 -31.60 -88.63
C ARG A 271 -37.87 -32.50 -88.88
N LEU A 272 -37.74 -33.83 -88.76
CA LEU A 272 -38.86 -34.75 -88.93
C LEU A 272 -39.77 -34.84 -87.70
N PHE A 273 -39.21 -34.61 -86.51
CA PHE A 273 -39.97 -34.73 -85.26
C PHE A 273 -40.27 -33.38 -84.60
N GLY A 274 -39.68 -32.25 -85.01
CA GLY A 274 -39.79 -30.94 -84.35
C GLY A 274 -41.21 -30.51 -84.03
N ALA A 275 -42.11 -30.45 -85.01
CA ALA A 275 -43.51 -30.08 -84.78
C ALA A 275 -44.26 -31.09 -83.87
N ARG A 276 -43.93 -32.39 -83.97
CA ARG A 276 -44.49 -33.44 -83.08
C ARG A 276 -43.90 -33.38 -81.67
N LEU A 277 -42.62 -33.03 -81.55
CA LEU A 277 -41.91 -32.88 -80.28
C LEU A 277 -42.40 -31.63 -79.58
N GLU A 278 -42.59 -30.52 -80.30
CA GLU A 278 -43.12 -29.25 -79.78
C GLU A 278 -44.54 -29.43 -79.26
N THR A 279 -45.41 -30.11 -80.03
CA THR A 279 -46.77 -30.43 -79.58
C THR A 279 -46.77 -31.40 -78.39
N ALA A 280 -45.89 -32.41 -78.39
CA ALA A 280 -45.82 -33.41 -77.31
C ALA A 280 -45.20 -32.86 -76.02
N VAL A 281 -44.19 -31.99 -76.14
CA VAL A 281 -43.58 -31.27 -75.03
C VAL A 281 -44.58 -30.25 -74.51
N GLY A 282 -45.19 -29.40 -75.34
CA GLY A 282 -46.21 -28.44 -74.89
C GLY A 282 -47.38 -29.11 -74.16
N ALA A 283 -47.83 -30.28 -74.62
CA ALA A 283 -48.89 -31.05 -73.97
C ALA A 283 -48.48 -31.71 -72.64
N ARG A 284 -47.21 -32.11 -72.49
CA ARG A 284 -46.71 -32.80 -71.27
C ARG A 284 -45.90 -31.92 -70.33
N LEU A 285 -45.43 -30.74 -70.76
CA LEU A 285 -44.64 -29.81 -69.96
C LEU A 285 -45.37 -29.39 -68.67
N PRO A 286 -46.69 -29.08 -68.69
CA PRO A 286 -47.41 -28.74 -67.47
C PRO A 286 -47.48 -29.92 -66.48
N GLU A 287 -47.70 -31.14 -66.98
CA GLU A 287 -47.75 -32.35 -66.15
C GLU A 287 -46.36 -32.67 -65.57
N VAL A 288 -45.30 -32.62 -66.39
CA VAL A 288 -43.92 -32.85 -65.96
C VAL A 288 -43.45 -31.76 -64.99
N ALA A 289 -43.81 -30.49 -65.21
CA ALA A 289 -43.49 -29.40 -64.30
C ALA A 289 -44.19 -29.57 -62.95
N ARG A 290 -45.48 -29.96 -62.92
CA ARG A 290 -46.17 -30.28 -61.67
C ARG A 290 -45.55 -31.47 -60.96
N ASP A 291 -45.33 -32.58 -61.64
CA ASP A 291 -44.80 -33.80 -61.04
C ASP A 291 -43.38 -33.57 -60.51
N TYR A 292 -42.55 -32.85 -61.27
CA TYR A 292 -41.19 -32.52 -60.85
C TYR A 292 -41.16 -31.55 -59.67
N LEU A 293 -41.94 -30.46 -59.67
CA LEU A 293 -41.96 -29.46 -58.60
C LEU A 293 -42.68 -29.94 -57.33
N SER A 294 -43.65 -30.84 -57.47
CA SER A 294 -44.36 -31.46 -56.35
C SER A 294 -43.66 -32.70 -55.80
N SER A 295 -42.65 -33.23 -56.51
CA SER A 295 -41.88 -34.37 -56.05
C SER A 295 -41.21 -34.11 -54.69
N ALA A 296 -41.16 -35.14 -53.85
CA ALA A 296 -40.48 -35.08 -52.56
C ALA A 296 -38.98 -34.76 -52.72
N GLU A 297 -38.37 -35.21 -53.83
CA GLU A 297 -36.96 -34.99 -54.13
C GLU A 297 -36.65 -33.53 -54.49
N THR A 298 -37.45 -32.89 -55.35
CA THR A 298 -37.30 -31.47 -55.68
C THR A 298 -37.60 -30.58 -54.50
N ARG A 299 -38.64 -30.89 -53.70
CA ARG A 299 -38.94 -30.18 -52.44
C ARG A 299 -37.76 -30.22 -51.47
N ALA A 300 -37.19 -31.41 -51.25
CA ALA A 300 -36.01 -31.58 -50.40
C ALA A 300 -34.75 -30.91 -50.98
N SER A 301 -34.63 -30.83 -52.31
CA SER A 301 -33.53 -30.12 -52.97
C SER A 301 -33.65 -28.60 -52.77
N VAL A 302 -34.84 -28.03 -52.98
CA VAL A 302 -35.12 -26.59 -52.77
C VAL A 302 -34.95 -26.21 -51.31
N GLU A 303 -35.43 -27.04 -50.39
CA GLU A 303 -35.23 -26.83 -48.95
C GLU A 303 -33.75 -26.81 -48.57
N ARG A 304 -32.94 -27.76 -49.08
CA ARG A 304 -31.49 -27.77 -48.85
C ARG A 304 -30.80 -26.52 -49.41
N HIS A 305 -31.17 -26.07 -50.60
CA HIS A 305 -30.57 -24.87 -51.20
C HIS A 305 -30.97 -23.58 -50.46
N LEU A 306 -32.23 -23.47 -50.02
CA LEU A 306 -32.69 -22.32 -49.24
C LEU A 306 -32.08 -22.32 -47.84
N ALA A 307 -32.00 -23.47 -47.18
CA ALA A 307 -31.32 -23.60 -45.89
C ALA A 307 -29.84 -23.25 -46.00
N ALA A 308 -29.13 -23.76 -47.01
CA ALA A 308 -27.75 -23.41 -47.29
C ALA A 308 -27.59 -21.91 -47.62
N GLY A 309 -28.56 -21.30 -48.30
CA GLY A 309 -28.58 -19.86 -48.56
C GLY A 309 -28.78 -19.02 -47.29
N VAL A 310 -29.63 -19.46 -46.37
CA VAL A 310 -29.81 -18.82 -45.05
C VAL A 310 -28.54 -18.98 -44.21
N ASP A 311 -27.93 -20.16 -44.18
CA ASP A 311 -26.70 -20.41 -43.45
C ASP A 311 -25.55 -19.56 -44.03
N ALA A 312 -25.43 -19.48 -45.36
CA ALA A 312 -24.47 -18.60 -46.03
C ALA A 312 -24.72 -17.10 -45.81
N LEU A 313 -25.95 -16.68 -45.46
CA LEU A 313 -26.24 -15.31 -45.05
C LEU A 313 -25.91 -15.09 -43.57
N LEU A 314 -26.15 -16.07 -42.70
CA LEU A 314 -25.82 -16.01 -41.28
C LEU A 314 -24.31 -16.07 -41.03
N ASP A 315 -23.56 -16.73 -41.90
CA ASP A 315 -22.09 -16.80 -41.85
C ASP A 315 -21.40 -15.52 -42.34
N LYS A 316 -22.14 -14.60 -42.97
CA LYS A 316 -21.57 -13.30 -43.38
C LYS A 316 -21.46 -12.36 -42.19
N PRO A 317 -20.37 -11.58 -42.10
CA PRO A 317 -20.25 -10.53 -41.11
C PRO A 317 -21.40 -9.53 -41.23
N LEU A 318 -21.99 -9.13 -40.10
CA LEU A 318 -23.09 -8.16 -40.07
C LEU A 318 -22.69 -6.83 -40.75
N GLY A 319 -21.42 -6.42 -40.63
CA GLY A 319 -20.88 -5.26 -41.31
C GLY A 319 -20.92 -5.34 -42.84
N GLN A 320 -20.72 -6.53 -43.43
CA GLN A 320 -20.80 -6.74 -44.88
C GLN A 320 -22.24 -6.80 -45.39
N LEU A 321 -23.17 -7.33 -44.60
CA LEU A 321 -24.60 -7.36 -44.93
C LEU A 321 -25.23 -5.96 -44.93
N LEU A 322 -24.79 -5.09 -44.02
CA LEU A 322 -25.28 -3.72 -43.90
C LEU A 322 -24.64 -2.76 -44.93
N GLY A 323 -23.40 -3.01 -45.35
CA GLY A 323 -22.73 -2.24 -46.41
C GLY A 323 -22.84 -0.72 -46.23
N ALA A 324 -23.41 -0.03 -47.22
CA ALA A 324 -23.59 1.43 -47.22
C ALA A 324 -24.68 1.96 -46.26
N GLU A 325 -25.49 1.08 -45.65
CA GLU A 325 -26.55 1.45 -44.69
C GLU A 325 -26.03 1.45 -43.24
N ARG A 326 -24.80 0.99 -43.00
CA ARG A 326 -24.21 0.80 -41.66
C ARG A 326 -24.25 2.08 -40.80
N GLU A 327 -23.83 3.21 -41.34
CA GLU A 327 -23.84 4.50 -40.64
C GLU A 327 -25.27 4.96 -40.33
N ARG A 328 -26.18 4.88 -41.32
CA ARG A 328 -27.58 5.26 -41.14
C ARG A 328 -28.28 4.40 -40.08
N MET A 329 -27.98 3.10 -40.04
CA MET A 329 -28.54 2.18 -39.05
C MET A 329 -27.96 2.44 -37.65
N ALA A 330 -26.66 2.72 -37.54
CA ALA A 330 -26.02 3.08 -36.28
C ALA A 330 -26.61 4.36 -35.67
N VAL A 331 -26.79 5.41 -36.48
CA VAL A 331 -27.45 6.66 -36.05
C VAL A 331 -28.88 6.41 -35.58
N ARG A 332 -29.65 5.59 -36.31
CA ARG A 332 -31.06 5.31 -35.97
C ARG A 332 -31.19 4.49 -34.70
N ILE A 333 -30.37 3.44 -34.55
CA ILE A 333 -30.35 2.61 -33.34
C ILE A 333 -29.82 3.41 -32.16
N GLY A 334 -28.75 4.20 -32.33
CA GLY A 334 -28.20 5.09 -31.31
C GLY A 334 -29.22 6.12 -30.83
N GLY A 335 -29.97 6.74 -31.76
CA GLY A 335 -31.04 7.68 -31.42
C GLY A 335 -32.20 7.02 -30.66
N VAL A 336 -32.65 5.83 -31.08
CA VAL A 336 -33.70 5.08 -30.37
C VAL A 336 -33.23 4.59 -29.00
N ALA A 337 -32.00 4.09 -28.90
CA ALA A 337 -31.40 3.65 -27.64
C ALA A 337 -31.23 4.83 -26.66
N THR A 338 -30.79 5.98 -27.15
CA THR A 338 -30.66 7.21 -26.34
C THR A 338 -32.03 7.68 -25.87
N ALA A 339 -33.02 7.78 -26.78
CA ALA A 339 -34.40 8.16 -26.42
C ALA A 339 -35.05 7.19 -25.42
N TRP A 340 -34.71 5.90 -25.51
CA TRP A 340 -35.16 4.90 -24.54
C TRP A 340 -34.46 5.06 -23.19
N LEU A 341 -33.15 5.28 -23.16
CA LEU A 341 -32.35 5.51 -21.95
C LEU A 341 -32.73 6.80 -21.22
N THR A 342 -33.08 7.85 -21.96
CA THR A 342 -33.50 9.15 -21.42
C THR A 342 -35.00 9.24 -21.14
N SER A 343 -35.77 8.20 -21.49
CA SER A 343 -37.20 8.15 -21.22
C SER A 343 -37.49 8.21 -19.71
N ALA A 344 -38.57 8.89 -19.32
CA ALA A 344 -38.96 9.02 -17.91
C ALA A 344 -39.12 7.66 -17.19
N ARG A 345 -39.56 6.63 -17.93
CA ARG A 345 -39.65 5.25 -17.42
C ARG A 345 -38.28 4.66 -17.12
N THR A 346 -37.33 4.74 -18.04
CA THR A 346 -35.99 4.19 -17.82
C THR A 346 -35.23 4.97 -16.76
N ARG A 347 -35.35 6.31 -16.73
CA ARG A 347 -34.75 7.16 -15.69
C ARG A 347 -35.26 6.82 -14.29
N SER A 348 -36.58 6.65 -14.11
CA SER A 348 -37.15 6.19 -12.84
C SER A 348 -36.68 4.78 -12.44
N GLN A 349 -36.51 3.88 -13.41
CA GLN A 349 -35.94 2.55 -13.17
C GLN A 349 -34.46 2.61 -12.77
N VAL A 350 -33.67 3.48 -13.41
CA VAL A 350 -32.25 3.71 -13.07
C VAL A 350 -32.13 4.30 -11.67
N ARG A 351 -32.93 5.33 -11.35
CA ARG A 351 -33.01 5.91 -10.00
C ARG A 351 -33.35 4.85 -8.95
N ALA A 352 -34.40 4.06 -9.20
CA ALA A 352 -34.80 2.97 -8.31
C ALA A 352 -33.70 1.91 -8.17
N LEU A 353 -32.98 1.60 -9.25
CA LEU A 353 -31.88 0.64 -9.23
C LEU A 353 -30.69 1.16 -8.41
N VAL A 354 -30.31 2.43 -8.55
CA VAL A 354 -29.24 3.04 -7.75
C VAL A 354 -29.58 3.01 -6.26
N VAL A 355 -30.80 3.43 -5.90
CA VAL A 355 -31.24 3.44 -4.49
C VAL A 355 -31.41 2.01 -3.95
N ASP A 356 -31.92 1.07 -4.75
CA ASP A 356 -32.06 -0.34 -4.34
C ASP A 356 -30.69 -1.03 -4.19
N GLN A 357 -29.73 -0.76 -5.08
CA GLN A 357 -28.36 -1.25 -4.94
C GLN A 357 -27.68 -0.67 -3.69
N TYR A 358 -27.88 0.61 -3.39
CA TYR A 358 -27.42 1.21 -2.14
C TYR A 358 -28.04 0.49 -0.94
N ARG A 359 -29.38 0.34 -0.89
CA ARG A 359 -30.07 -0.34 0.23
C ARG A 359 -29.58 -1.77 0.46
N ARG A 360 -29.33 -2.53 -0.62
CA ARG A 360 -28.83 -3.92 -0.53
C ARG A 360 -27.39 -4.01 -0.04
N ARG A 361 -26.58 -2.99 -0.30
CA ARG A 361 -25.14 -3.01 -0.02
C ARG A 361 -24.70 -2.03 1.07
N ARG A 362 -25.63 -1.30 1.70
CA ARG A 362 -25.35 -0.32 2.76
C ARG A 362 -24.60 -0.92 3.94
N ASP A 363 -24.80 -2.20 4.22
CA ASP A 363 -24.19 -2.93 5.35
C ASP A 363 -22.85 -3.58 4.95
N GLN A 364 -22.39 -3.39 3.70
CA GLN A 364 -21.09 -3.87 3.22
C GLN A 364 -19.99 -2.84 3.49
N THR A 365 -18.76 -3.35 3.60
CA THR A 365 -17.57 -2.53 3.80
C THR A 365 -17.12 -1.89 2.49
N LEU A 366 -16.46 -0.74 2.55
CA LEU A 366 -15.91 -0.09 1.35
C LEU A 366 -14.84 -0.97 0.67
N ALA A 367 -14.14 -1.84 1.41
CA ALA A 367 -13.19 -2.79 0.85
C ALA A 367 -13.84 -3.76 -0.15
N ASP A 368 -15.06 -4.22 0.13
CA ASP A 368 -15.81 -5.16 -0.73
C ASP A 368 -16.48 -4.47 -1.92
N LEU A 369 -16.72 -3.16 -1.79
CA LEU A 369 -17.49 -2.37 -2.75
C LEU A 369 -16.64 -1.66 -3.78
N VAL A 370 -15.46 -1.19 -3.38
CA VAL A 370 -14.57 -0.42 -4.24
C VAL A 370 -13.63 -1.38 -4.99
N PRO A 371 -13.63 -1.37 -6.33
CA PRO A 371 -12.72 -2.21 -7.12
C PRO A 371 -11.26 -1.96 -6.76
N ALA A 372 -10.44 -3.02 -6.76
CA ALA A 372 -9.00 -2.92 -6.46
C ALA A 372 -8.25 -1.91 -7.34
N ALA A 373 -8.69 -1.70 -8.59
CA ALA A 373 -8.13 -0.69 -9.47
C ALA A 373 -8.35 0.75 -8.96
N LEU A 374 -9.52 1.03 -8.40
CA LEU A 374 -9.84 2.33 -7.79
C LEU A 374 -9.04 2.56 -6.50
N TRP A 375 -8.87 1.51 -5.68
CA TRP A 375 -7.97 1.57 -4.51
C TRP A 375 -6.52 1.89 -4.93
N ALA A 376 -6.01 1.22 -5.97
CA ALA A 376 -4.68 1.46 -6.48
C ALA A 376 -4.49 2.89 -7.03
N ASP A 377 -5.50 3.45 -7.71
CA ASP A 377 -5.46 4.82 -8.22
C ASP A 377 -5.57 5.86 -7.10
N MET A 378 -6.43 5.63 -6.09
CA MET A 378 -6.50 6.47 -4.89
C MET A 378 -5.19 6.46 -4.12
N ARG A 379 -4.59 5.27 -3.95
CA ARG A 379 -3.29 5.10 -3.31
C ARG A 379 -2.19 5.85 -4.04
N ARG A 380 -2.18 5.83 -5.38
CA ARG A 380 -1.22 6.59 -6.19
C ARG A 380 -1.38 8.10 -6.01
N HIS A 381 -2.60 8.61 -6.10
CA HIS A 381 -2.88 10.04 -5.90
C HIS A 381 -2.58 10.50 -4.47
N LEU A 382 -2.89 9.69 -3.46
CA LEU A 382 -2.53 9.98 -2.07
C LEU A 382 -1.01 9.94 -1.86
N ALA A 383 -0.30 9.00 -2.51
CA ALA A 383 1.16 8.96 -2.48
C ALA A 383 1.79 10.20 -3.12
N GLU A 384 1.20 10.71 -4.20
CA GLU A 384 1.59 11.97 -4.85
C GLU A 384 1.29 13.19 -3.97
N LEU A 385 0.11 13.26 -3.34
CA LEU A 385 -0.22 14.31 -2.37
C LEU A 385 0.70 14.30 -1.15
N MET A 386 1.15 13.11 -0.73
CA MET A 386 2.13 12.97 0.34
C MET A 386 3.55 13.35 -0.10
N ARG A 387 3.85 13.53 -1.39
CA ARG A 387 5.10 14.13 -1.89
C ARG A 387 4.90 15.63 -2.00
N LEU A 388 5.09 16.32 -0.88
CA LEU A 388 4.90 17.76 -0.81
C LEU A 388 6.04 18.48 -1.54
N ASP A 389 5.68 19.36 -2.48
CA ASP A 389 6.63 20.29 -3.08
C ASP A 389 6.67 21.63 -2.33
N ASP A 390 7.86 22.22 -2.21
CA ASP A 390 8.10 23.45 -1.43
C ASP A 390 7.23 24.64 -1.90
N GLU A 391 6.96 24.73 -3.21
CA GLU A 391 6.05 25.76 -3.77
C GLU A 391 4.58 25.51 -3.43
N GLN A 392 4.13 24.24 -3.37
CA GLN A 392 2.75 23.88 -3.04
C GLN A 392 2.44 24.14 -1.57
N VAL A 393 3.38 23.81 -0.68
CA VAL A 393 3.27 24.05 0.77
C VAL A 393 3.11 25.54 1.09
N ALA A 394 3.87 26.40 0.42
CA ALA A 394 3.76 27.85 0.57
C ALA A 394 2.43 28.40 0.03
N ALA A 395 1.92 27.84 -1.07
CA ALA A 395 0.67 28.26 -1.70
C ALA A 395 -0.59 27.90 -0.88
N TRP A 396 -0.53 26.88 -0.03
CA TRP A 396 -1.69 26.43 0.75
C TRP A 396 -2.11 27.37 1.89
N GLY A 397 -1.26 28.34 2.29
CA GLY A 397 -1.63 29.33 3.31
C GLY A 397 -1.98 28.72 4.67
N ILE A 398 -1.48 27.50 4.96
CA ILE A 398 -1.86 26.69 6.12
C ILE A 398 -1.62 27.43 7.43
N GLY A 399 -0.59 28.27 7.52
CA GLY A 399 -0.34 29.09 8.71
C GLY A 399 -1.54 29.98 9.09
N GLY A 400 -2.18 30.60 8.10
CA GLY A 400 -3.37 31.43 8.30
C GLY A 400 -4.62 30.62 8.61
N TRP A 401 -4.80 29.48 7.93
CA TRP A 401 -5.91 28.55 8.19
C TRP A 401 -5.83 27.93 9.59
N VAL A 402 -4.65 27.45 9.99
CA VAL A 402 -4.37 26.90 11.33
C VAL A 402 -4.61 27.98 12.39
N ARG A 403 -4.07 29.19 12.23
CA ARG A 403 -4.29 30.29 13.19
C ARG A 403 -5.78 30.62 13.35
N ALA A 404 -6.52 30.70 12.23
CA ALA A 404 -7.96 31.01 12.24
C ALA A 404 -8.80 29.87 12.85
N ARG A 405 -8.35 28.62 12.75
CA ARG A 405 -9.03 27.45 13.32
C ARG A 405 -8.68 27.23 14.80
N LEU A 406 -7.42 27.45 15.19
CA LEU A 406 -6.94 27.43 16.58
C LEU A 406 -7.62 28.53 17.42
N ALA A 407 -7.80 29.73 16.86
CA ALA A 407 -8.49 30.83 17.52
C ALA A 407 -9.99 30.56 17.78
N ARG A 408 -10.59 29.58 17.09
CA ARG A 408 -11.99 29.16 17.24
C ARG A 408 -12.13 27.82 17.98
N GLY A 409 -11.03 27.19 18.40
CA GLY A 409 -11.02 25.87 19.03
C GLY A 409 -11.18 25.99 20.55
N ASP A 410 -12.40 25.85 21.03
CA ASP A 410 -12.78 25.81 22.45
C ASP A 410 -12.81 24.39 23.04
N ARG A 411 -12.68 23.36 22.20
CA ARG A 411 -12.69 21.94 22.60
C ARG A 411 -11.28 21.39 22.83
N PRO A 412 -11.11 20.37 23.71
CA PRO A 412 -9.84 19.67 23.89
C PRO A 412 -9.34 19.04 22.59
N LEU A 413 -8.02 18.97 22.40
CA LEU A 413 -7.37 18.36 21.23
C LEU A 413 -7.85 16.94 20.95
N ARG A 414 -8.09 16.14 21.99
CA ARG A 414 -8.67 14.78 21.92
C ARG A 414 -9.97 14.74 21.13
N GLN A 415 -10.89 15.65 21.43
CA GLN A 415 -12.18 15.76 20.75
C GLN A 415 -12.06 16.45 19.39
N TRP A 416 -11.10 17.36 19.26
CA TRP A 416 -10.84 18.10 18.04
C TRP A 416 -10.26 17.22 16.93
N LEU A 417 -9.39 16.27 17.30
CA LEU A 417 -8.79 15.26 16.44
C LEU A 417 -9.64 13.97 16.33
N ALA A 418 -10.75 13.90 17.07
CA ALA A 418 -11.63 12.73 17.13
C ALA A 418 -10.88 11.41 17.42
N LEU A 419 -9.88 11.45 18.30
CA LEU A 419 -9.05 10.28 18.63
C LEU A 419 -9.82 9.27 19.48
N ALA A 420 -9.81 8.01 19.07
CA ALA A 420 -10.23 6.91 19.93
C ALA A 420 -9.10 6.52 20.92
N PRO A 421 -9.40 5.80 22.02
CA PRO A 421 -8.38 5.32 22.95
C PRO A 421 -7.28 4.47 22.28
N ASP A 422 -7.66 3.70 21.25
CA ASP A 422 -6.73 2.89 20.47
C ASP A 422 -5.77 3.76 19.63
N ASP A 423 -6.23 4.92 19.16
CA ASP A 423 -5.41 5.89 18.42
C ASP A 423 -4.36 6.55 19.32
N GLU A 424 -4.73 6.84 20.56
CA GLU A 424 -3.79 7.39 21.55
C GLU A 424 -2.70 6.38 21.88
N ALA A 425 -3.08 5.12 22.09
CA ALA A 425 -2.12 4.04 22.35
C ALA A 425 -1.17 3.86 21.15
N ALA A 426 -1.69 3.90 19.92
CA ALA A 426 -0.89 3.84 18.71
C ALA A 426 0.07 5.05 18.59
N LEU A 427 -0.40 6.26 18.92
CA LEU A 427 0.43 7.46 18.89
C LEU A 427 1.54 7.45 19.95
N VAL A 428 1.27 6.91 21.16
CA VAL A 428 2.30 6.67 22.18
C VAL A 428 3.33 5.66 21.68
N ALA A 429 2.90 4.54 21.12
CA ALA A 429 3.82 3.52 20.62
C ALA A 429 4.70 4.07 19.48
N TRP A 430 4.10 4.81 18.55
CA TRP A 430 4.83 5.46 17.46
C TRP A 430 5.83 6.50 17.96
N THR A 431 5.41 7.40 18.88
CA THR A 431 6.32 8.41 19.45
C THR A 431 7.45 7.78 20.25
N GLN A 432 7.19 6.70 20.99
CA GLN A 432 8.21 5.93 21.70
C GLN A 432 9.23 5.31 20.74
N GLN A 433 8.76 4.67 19.66
CA GLN A 433 9.64 4.08 18.66
C GLN A 433 10.54 5.15 18.03
N ARG A 434 9.95 6.30 17.67
CA ARG A 434 10.70 7.40 17.06
C ARG A 434 11.70 8.03 18.02
N ALA A 435 11.31 8.27 19.27
CA ALA A 435 12.19 8.79 20.31
C ALA A 435 13.35 7.83 20.58
N THR A 436 13.08 6.52 20.63
CA THR A 436 14.12 5.49 20.79
C THR A 436 15.10 5.49 19.63
N GLU A 437 14.62 5.56 18.39
CA GLU A 437 15.48 5.61 17.22
C GLU A 437 16.35 6.87 17.19
N LEU A 438 15.76 8.02 17.54
CA LEU A 438 16.50 9.27 17.66
C LEU A 438 17.58 9.19 18.75
N LEU A 439 17.24 8.63 19.92
CA LEU A 439 18.20 8.45 21.00
C LEU A 439 19.34 7.50 20.61
N ARG A 440 19.04 6.39 19.92
CA ARG A 440 20.05 5.44 19.43
C ARG A 440 21.02 6.08 18.44
N ARG A 441 20.52 6.98 17.59
CA ARG A 441 21.31 7.63 16.55
C ARG A 441 22.12 8.81 17.09
N GLU A 442 21.48 9.70 17.84
CA GLU A 442 22.06 11.00 18.19
C GLU A 442 22.83 10.98 19.51
N VAL A 443 22.40 10.23 20.54
CA VAL A 443 23.08 10.21 21.86
C VAL A 443 24.53 9.74 21.74
N PRO A 444 24.87 8.67 21.01
CA PRO A 444 26.26 8.27 20.87
C PRO A 444 27.11 9.29 20.12
N VAL A 445 26.55 9.96 19.09
CA VAL A 445 27.26 11.02 18.36
C VAL A 445 27.56 12.21 19.27
N LEU A 446 26.59 12.63 20.08
CA LEU A 446 26.78 13.71 21.04
C LEU A 446 27.84 13.36 22.10
N ILE A 447 27.89 12.11 22.57
CA ILE A 447 28.89 11.68 23.54
C ILE A 447 30.28 11.58 22.92
N ASP A 448 30.39 11.14 21.66
CA ASP A 448 31.67 11.12 20.94
C ASP A 448 32.24 12.54 20.72
N GLU A 449 31.38 13.56 20.59
CA GLU A 449 31.80 14.96 20.51
C GLU A 449 32.17 15.57 21.88
N LEU A 450 31.68 14.99 22.98
CA LEU A 450 31.98 15.44 24.33
C LEU A 450 33.26 14.77 24.84
N ASP A 451 34.28 15.56 25.17
CA ASP A 451 35.50 15.04 25.82
C ASP A 451 35.23 14.73 27.31
N ILE A 452 34.54 13.62 27.56
CA ILE A 452 34.17 13.19 28.92
C ILE A 452 35.41 12.94 29.78
N ALA A 453 36.49 12.42 29.19
CA ALA A 453 37.74 12.20 29.90
C ALA A 453 38.29 13.53 30.42
N HIS A 454 38.33 14.56 29.59
CA HIS A 454 38.75 15.89 30.02
C HIS A 454 37.83 16.48 31.10
N MET A 455 36.51 16.37 30.93
CA MET A 455 35.53 16.85 31.92
C MET A 455 35.71 16.18 33.28
N VAL A 456 35.87 14.85 33.33
CA VAL A 456 36.09 14.09 34.56
C VAL A 456 37.43 14.47 35.19
N ARG A 457 38.49 14.64 34.39
CA ARG A 457 39.81 15.10 34.87
C ARG A 457 39.68 16.46 35.54
N GLU A 458 39.05 17.44 34.89
CA GLU A 458 38.87 18.78 35.45
C GLU A 458 38.07 18.75 36.75
N GLN A 459 36.98 17.97 36.80
CA GLN A 459 36.19 17.81 38.02
C GLN A 459 37.01 17.23 39.18
N ILE A 460 37.82 16.19 38.94
CA ILE A 460 38.69 15.61 39.97
C ILE A 460 39.78 16.61 40.40
N MET A 461 40.35 17.35 39.46
CA MET A 461 41.36 18.38 39.74
C MET A 461 40.79 19.58 40.50
N GLY A 462 39.48 19.87 40.35
CA GLY A 462 38.75 20.89 41.09
C GLY A 462 38.38 20.49 42.53
N PHE A 463 38.50 19.21 42.89
CA PHE A 463 38.25 18.76 44.26
C PHE A 463 39.38 19.17 45.21
N ASP A 464 39.01 19.46 46.46
CA ASP A 464 39.99 19.72 47.51
C ASP A 464 40.71 18.42 47.91
N LEU A 465 41.95 18.56 48.39
CA LEU A 465 42.81 17.41 48.70
C LEU A 465 42.21 16.47 49.77
N LYS A 466 41.32 16.97 50.64
CA LYS A 466 40.61 16.14 51.63
C LYS A 466 39.57 15.24 50.97
N ARG A 467 38.85 15.73 49.96
CA ARG A 467 37.89 14.92 49.20
C ARG A 467 38.61 13.86 48.37
N VAL A 468 39.77 14.19 47.78
CA VAL A 468 40.62 13.20 47.09
C VAL A 468 41.13 12.12 48.06
N GLU A 469 41.61 12.52 49.25
CA GLU A 469 41.96 11.55 50.31
C GLU A 469 40.76 10.67 50.67
N TYR A 470 39.58 11.24 50.86
CA TYR A 470 38.37 10.49 51.21
C TYR A 470 38.02 9.46 50.12
N MET A 471 38.03 9.85 48.84
CA MET A 471 37.73 8.95 47.72
C MET A 471 38.72 7.78 47.64
N VAL A 472 40.02 8.05 47.78
CA VAL A 472 41.02 6.98 47.72
C VAL A 472 40.93 6.10 48.96
N ARG A 473 40.82 6.72 50.14
CA ARG A 473 40.77 6.00 51.42
C ARG A 473 39.51 5.15 51.53
N SER A 474 38.36 5.59 51.04
CA SER A 474 37.13 4.78 51.06
C SER A 474 37.25 3.52 50.20
N LEU A 475 38.05 3.56 49.13
CA LEU A 475 38.29 2.41 48.26
C LEU A 475 39.28 1.40 48.86
N ILE A 476 40.28 1.85 49.64
CA ILE A 476 41.37 0.98 50.13
C ILE A 476 41.42 0.80 51.66
N ALA A 477 40.50 1.40 52.43
CA ALA A 477 40.54 1.41 53.90
C ALA A 477 40.68 0.01 54.51
N ASP A 478 39.94 -0.96 54.00
CA ASP A 478 39.98 -2.33 54.50
C ASP A 478 41.32 -2.99 54.21
N GLN A 479 41.89 -2.76 53.02
CA GLN A 479 43.20 -3.28 52.63
C GLN A 479 44.32 -2.71 53.50
N LEU A 480 44.26 -1.42 53.83
CA LEU A 480 45.26 -0.76 54.68
C LEU A 480 45.32 -1.35 56.10
N ARG A 481 44.17 -1.72 56.69
CA ARG A 481 44.11 -2.35 58.02
C ARG A 481 44.79 -3.71 58.05
N TYR A 482 44.68 -4.51 57.00
CA TYR A 482 45.38 -5.78 56.91
C TYR A 482 46.90 -5.60 56.93
N ILE A 483 47.42 -4.55 56.27
CA ILE A 483 48.86 -4.26 56.28
C ILE A 483 49.31 -3.85 57.69
N GLU A 484 48.53 -3.05 58.42
CA GLU A 484 48.84 -2.68 59.81
C GLU A 484 48.87 -3.90 60.73
N LEU A 485 47.92 -4.81 60.57
CA LEU A 485 47.86 -6.05 61.34
C LEU A 485 49.01 -7.00 60.97
N LEU A 486 49.32 -7.16 59.68
CA LEU A 486 50.46 -7.96 59.23
C LEU A 486 51.78 -7.40 59.75
N GLY A 487 51.93 -6.07 59.78
CA GLY A 487 53.07 -5.40 60.39
C GLY A 487 53.22 -5.73 61.87
N ALA A 488 52.10 -5.74 62.62
CA ALA A 488 52.09 -6.15 64.02
C ALA A 488 52.47 -7.63 64.20
N VAL A 489 51.92 -8.52 63.38
CA VAL A 489 52.21 -9.96 63.43
C VAL A 489 53.68 -10.24 63.11
N LEU A 490 54.20 -9.68 62.01
CA LEU A 490 55.59 -9.82 61.61
C LEU A 490 56.55 -9.23 62.64
N GLY A 491 56.23 -8.04 63.17
CA GLY A 491 56.99 -7.43 64.25
C GLY A 491 57.02 -8.30 65.51
N GLY A 492 55.91 -8.94 65.84
CA GLY A 492 55.81 -9.90 66.94
C GLY A 492 56.69 -11.13 66.71
N LEU A 493 56.66 -11.70 65.51
CA LEU A 493 57.49 -12.84 65.14
C LEU A 493 58.99 -12.51 65.19
N VAL A 494 59.40 -11.34 64.69
CA VAL A 494 60.79 -10.87 64.76
C VAL A 494 61.19 -10.64 66.23
N GLY A 495 60.34 -10.01 67.03
CA GLY A 495 60.55 -9.79 68.45
C GLY A 495 60.70 -11.09 69.24
N LEU A 496 59.99 -12.16 68.88
CA LEU A 496 60.16 -13.50 69.44
C LEU A 496 61.49 -14.15 69.05
N SER A 497 61.99 -13.88 67.85
CA SER A 497 63.23 -14.48 67.32
C SER A 497 64.52 -13.80 67.84
N LEU A 498 64.46 -12.52 68.21
CA LEU A 498 65.63 -11.75 68.66
C LEU A 498 66.40 -12.37 69.85
N PRO A 499 65.73 -12.80 70.94
CA PRO A 499 66.41 -13.43 72.07
C PRO A 499 67.13 -14.73 71.71
N PHE A 500 66.65 -15.44 70.68
CA PHE A 500 67.27 -16.66 70.19
C PHE A 500 68.53 -16.36 69.34
N LEU A 501 68.45 -15.35 68.47
CA LEU A 501 69.57 -14.92 67.63
C LEU A 501 70.71 -14.29 68.45
N ASN A 502 70.38 -13.48 69.47
CA ASN A 502 71.37 -12.89 70.38
C ASN A 502 72.11 -13.92 71.25
N ARG A 503 71.76 -15.20 71.13
CA ARG A 503 72.41 -16.32 71.80
C ARG A 503 73.39 -17.06 70.89
N LEU A 504 73.26 -16.88 69.57
CA LEU A 504 74.03 -17.56 68.53
C LEU A 504 75.23 -16.72 68.05
N LEU A 505 75.17 -15.41 68.28
CA LEU A 505 76.26 -14.43 68.23
C LEU A 505 76.85 -14.26 69.64
#